data_AF-Q2JWA2-F1
#
_entry.id   AF-Q2JWA2-F1
#
_cell.length_a   1.000
_cell.length_b   1.000
_cell.length_c   1.000
_cell.angle_alpha   90.00
_cell.angle_beta   90.00
_cell.angle_gamma   90.00
#
_symmetry.space_group_name_H-M   'P 1'
#
loop_
_entity.id
_entity.type
_entity.pdbx_description
1 polymer ?
#
loop_
_entity_poly.entity_id
_entity_poly.type
_entity_poly.pdbx_seq_one_letter_code
_entity_poly.pdbx_strand_id
1 'polypeptide(L)'
;MAFDWFRRRYTDSKGEAESSPQKAESATPPAAEPAAMSPEDYLAFAKAAYANLKARAAAKATQAEVVSPAAPEPPASEGSQPSAPAATAPEAASPSSSPEQPAAVPSFFDLAPRAAERLQALKASAVEEPEPIPASVVAPAAPPPESAESAAEELVFDEGFRWSAEILAAQGRKPEEISVEEISWLQKLRRSLGKTRLNLINQLKALMGRGPLDREAVETIETMLLQADVGVEATEQILQALQKRMREEVVPPEEAVKYLKQQMRQMLTVGDPTFAPQRGTLNIWLIVGVNGVGKTTTIGKIAHVARQSGYQCLIAAADTFRAAAIEQLKIWAERAGVEVIANPSPNADPAAVVFDAITAAKARGTELLLVDTAGRLQNKKNLMEELAKIRRIIDKKAPEAKVESLLVLDATQGQNGLRQAQVFAEVAKLTGVILTKLDSTAKGGIALAITQQMNLPIRFIGAGEGLEDLRPFSSYEFVEALLSEY
;
A
#
# COMPACT_ATOMS: atom_id res chain seq x y z
N MET A 1 7.38 10.92 18.75
CA MET A 1 6.05 11.15 18.17
C MET A 1 5.33 9.82 18.05
N ALA A 2 4.12 9.69 18.62
CA ALA A 2 3.28 8.50 18.49
C ALA A 2 2.15 8.75 17.47
N PHE A 3 2.08 8.02 16.34
CA PHE A 3 0.92 8.09 15.44
C PHE A 3 -0.32 7.50 16.12
N ASP A 4 -1.43 8.22 16.07
CA ASP A 4 -2.71 7.83 16.62
C ASP A 4 -3.56 7.33 15.45
N TRP A 5 -3.84 6.04 15.44
CA TRP A 5 -4.64 5.39 14.40
C TRP A 5 -6.08 5.91 14.36
N PHE A 6 -6.63 6.27 15.53
CA PHE A 6 -7.99 6.72 15.70
C PHE A 6 -8.14 8.19 15.31
N ARG A 7 -7.15 9.02 15.66
CA ARG A 7 -7.12 10.46 15.32
C ARG A 7 -6.34 10.78 14.05
N ARG A 8 -5.72 9.77 13.42
CA ARG A 8 -4.91 9.84 12.20
C ARG A 8 -3.76 10.85 12.25
N ARG A 9 -3.13 11.05 13.41
CA ARG A 9 -2.14 12.14 13.65
C ARG A 9 -0.90 11.67 14.41
N TYR A 10 0.21 12.40 14.34
CA TYR A 10 1.37 12.21 15.22
C TYR A 10 1.21 13.02 16.53
N THR A 11 1.46 12.39 17.68
CA THR A 11 1.44 13.05 19.01
C THR A 11 2.86 13.20 19.55
N ASP A 12 3.25 14.39 20.00
CA ASP A 12 4.57 14.59 20.60
C ASP A 12 4.65 13.94 21.99
N SER A 13 5.63 13.06 22.19
CA SER A 13 5.81 12.26 23.41
C SER A 13 6.52 13.04 24.54
N LYS A 14 6.16 14.31 24.74
CA LYS A 14 6.59 15.12 25.88
C LYS A 14 5.37 15.81 26.49
N GLY A 15 4.63 15.06 27.30
CA GLY A 15 3.47 15.52 28.05
C GLY A 15 2.87 14.38 28.86
N GLU A 16 3.36 14.22 30.09
CA GLU A 16 2.78 13.52 31.24
C GLU A 16 2.36 12.05 31.08
N ALA A 17 3.23 11.18 31.62
CA ALA A 17 2.80 9.93 32.23
C ALA A 17 2.05 10.25 33.53
N GLU A 18 0.73 10.38 33.47
CA GLU A 18 -0.13 10.19 34.63
C GLU A 18 -1.05 9.00 34.41
N SER A 19 -0.73 7.92 35.12
CA SER A 19 -1.57 6.75 35.29
C SER A 19 -2.73 7.11 36.23
N SER A 20 -3.96 7.10 35.73
CA SER A 20 -5.18 6.92 36.53
C SER A 20 -6.28 6.31 35.66
N PRO A 21 -7.06 5.32 36.16
CA PRO A 21 -7.96 4.53 35.34
C PRO A 21 -9.23 5.34 35.02
N GLN A 22 -9.33 5.89 33.82
CA GLN A 22 -10.58 6.47 33.35
C GLN A 22 -11.52 5.36 32.87
N LYS A 23 -12.62 5.23 33.64
CA LYS A 23 -13.86 4.56 33.29
C LYS A 23 -14.21 4.77 31.82
N ALA A 24 -14.71 3.69 31.21
CA ALA A 24 -15.40 3.70 29.94
C ALA A 24 -16.50 4.77 29.92
N GLU A 25 -16.22 5.92 29.31
CA GLU A 25 -17.23 6.90 28.92
C GLU A 25 -17.53 6.68 27.44
N SER A 26 -18.74 6.18 27.25
CA SER A 26 -19.55 6.05 26.04
C SER A 26 -19.08 6.79 24.79
N ALA A 27 -18.90 5.99 23.73
CA ALA A 27 -19.27 6.25 22.34
C ALA A 27 -19.63 7.71 22.00
N THR A 28 -18.70 8.40 21.34
CA THR A 28 -19.01 9.57 20.52
C THR A 28 -20.08 9.17 19.50
N PRO A 29 -21.23 9.85 19.42
CA PRO A 29 -22.25 9.57 18.42
C PRO A 29 -21.70 9.80 17.00
N PRO A 30 -22.31 9.19 15.96
CA PRO A 30 -21.84 9.33 14.59
C PRO A 30 -21.73 10.80 14.24
N ALA A 31 -20.59 11.18 13.65
CA ALA A 31 -20.25 12.55 13.28
C ALA A 31 -21.47 13.25 12.64
N ALA A 32 -22.01 14.22 13.37
CA ALA A 32 -22.95 15.19 12.82
C ALA A 32 -22.27 15.88 11.62
N GLU A 33 -23.07 16.25 10.60
CA GLU A 33 -22.57 17.05 9.49
C GLU A 33 -21.75 18.23 10.03
N PRO A 34 -20.50 18.41 9.56
CA PRO A 34 -19.70 19.52 10.04
C PRO A 34 -20.38 20.83 9.65
N ALA A 35 -20.52 21.73 10.62
CA ALA A 35 -21.05 23.06 10.39
C ALA A 35 -20.20 23.73 9.30
N ALA A 36 -20.84 24.06 8.16
CA ALA A 36 -20.16 24.71 7.06
C ALA A 36 -19.70 26.10 7.51
N MET A 37 -18.39 26.26 7.71
CA MET A 37 -17.76 27.55 7.99
C MET A 37 -17.87 28.46 6.75
N SER A 38 -17.83 29.78 6.93
CA SER A 38 -17.81 30.69 5.78
C SER A 38 -16.46 30.58 5.04
N PRO A 39 -16.39 30.94 3.74
CA PRO A 39 -15.11 30.96 3.02
C PRO A 39 -14.03 31.82 3.68
N GLU A 40 -14.43 32.91 4.35
CA GLU A 40 -13.52 33.79 5.10
C GLU A 40 -12.97 33.09 6.36
N ASP A 41 -13.81 32.33 7.06
CA ASP A 41 -13.40 31.56 8.24
C ASP A 41 -12.44 30.42 7.88
N TYR A 42 -12.66 29.72 6.76
CA TYR A 42 -11.72 28.70 6.28
C TYR A 42 -10.37 29.30 5.89
N LEU A 43 -10.37 30.50 5.29
CA LEU A 43 -9.13 31.21 4.96
C LEU A 43 -8.38 31.66 6.21
N ALA A 44 -9.09 32.14 7.25
CA ALA A 44 -8.50 32.46 8.54
C ALA A 44 -7.91 31.22 9.21
N PHE A 45 -8.64 30.10 9.19
CA PHE A 45 -8.18 28.81 9.69
C PHE A 45 -6.89 28.36 8.99
N ALA A 46 -6.87 28.38 7.65
CA ALA A 46 -5.71 27.97 6.87
C ALA A 46 -4.49 28.85 7.17
N LYS A 47 -4.67 30.17 7.31
CA LYS A 47 -3.59 31.09 7.71
C LYS A 47 -3.04 30.77 9.11
N ALA A 48 -3.93 30.49 10.07
CA ALA A 48 -3.53 30.13 11.42
C ALA A 48 -2.75 28.80 11.45
N ALA A 49 -3.24 27.78 10.75
CA ALA A 49 -2.56 26.49 10.62
C ALA A 49 -1.16 26.66 9.99
N TYR A 50 -1.06 27.45 8.92
CA TYR A 50 0.22 27.74 8.26
C TYR A 50 1.22 28.43 9.20
N ALA A 51 0.77 29.44 9.96
CA ALA A 51 1.60 30.14 10.93
C ALA A 51 2.10 29.20 12.04
N ASN A 52 1.24 28.31 12.54
CA ASN A 52 1.59 27.31 13.55
C ASN A 52 2.64 26.32 13.05
N LEU A 53 2.48 25.81 11.82
CA LEU A 53 3.44 24.89 11.21
C LEU A 53 4.80 25.56 11.00
N LYS A 54 4.81 26.81 10.53
CA LYS A 54 6.04 27.59 10.34
C LYS A 54 6.75 27.87 11.68
N ALA A 55 6.00 28.21 12.73
CA ALA A 55 6.55 28.42 14.07
C ALA A 55 7.15 27.13 14.64
N ARG A 56 6.50 25.97 14.46
CA ARG A 56 7.04 24.66 14.86
C ARG A 56 8.31 24.30 14.09
N ALA A 57 8.33 24.53 12.79
CA ALA A 57 9.52 24.31 11.96
C ALA A 57 10.69 25.19 12.40
N ALA A 58 10.44 26.48 12.67
CA ALA A 58 11.45 27.40 13.20
C ALA A 58 11.98 26.94 14.56
N ALA A 59 11.10 26.56 15.50
CA ALA A 59 11.51 26.07 16.82
C ALA A 59 12.34 24.77 16.76
N LYS A 60 12.01 23.86 15.83
CA LYS A 60 12.77 22.64 15.58
C LYS A 60 14.16 22.93 15.01
N ALA A 61 14.27 23.94 14.14
CA ALA A 61 15.55 24.41 13.62
C ALA A 61 16.41 25.06 14.72
N THR A 62 15.83 25.89 15.59
CA THR A 62 16.57 26.51 16.71
C THR A 62 17.03 25.47 17.74
N GLN A 63 16.27 24.39 17.96
CA GLN A 63 16.69 23.29 18.83
C GLN A 63 17.81 22.42 18.23
N ALA A 64 17.85 22.27 16.90
CA ALA A 64 18.94 21.56 16.22
C ALA A 64 20.27 22.34 16.27
N GLU A 65 20.21 23.68 16.29
CA GLU A 65 21.39 24.56 16.34
C GLU A 65 22.09 24.57 17.72
N VAL A 66 21.36 24.31 18.81
CA VAL A 66 21.90 24.36 20.19
C VAL A 66 22.65 23.08 20.60
N VAL A 67 22.60 22.00 19.81
CA VAL A 67 23.18 20.69 20.17
C VAL A 67 24.58 20.42 19.55
N SER A 68 25.19 21.38 18.84
CA SER A 68 26.54 21.20 18.28
C SER A 68 27.61 22.05 18.98
N PRO A 69 28.43 21.49 19.89
CA PRO A 69 29.73 22.07 20.18
C PRO A 69 30.78 21.44 19.25
N ALA A 70 31.34 22.28 18.39
CA ALA A 70 32.45 21.98 17.49
C ALA A 70 33.73 21.61 18.28
N ALA A 71 34.33 20.48 17.92
CA ALA A 71 35.73 20.17 18.24
C ALA A 71 36.53 20.16 16.92
N PRO A 72 37.73 20.79 16.87
CA PRO A 72 38.48 20.97 15.64
C PRO A 72 39.35 19.75 15.29
N GLU A 73 39.38 19.35 14.02
CA GLU A 73 40.33 18.39 13.45
C GLU A 73 41.72 19.04 13.20
N PRO A 74 42.83 18.31 13.37
CA PRO A 74 44.14 18.71 12.88
C PRO A 74 44.40 18.24 11.43
N PRO A 75 45.38 18.84 10.72
CA PRO A 75 45.48 18.74 9.26
C PRO A 75 46.27 17.52 8.75
N ALA A 76 46.02 17.22 7.47
CA ALA A 76 46.64 16.19 6.66
C ALA A 76 48.13 16.45 6.32
N SER A 77 48.87 15.37 6.08
CA SER A 77 50.17 15.39 5.38
C SER A 77 50.23 14.30 4.29
N GLU A 78 50.65 14.73 3.11
CA GLU A 78 50.75 13.99 1.84
C GLU A 78 51.92 13.00 1.78
N GLY A 79 51.74 11.96 0.95
CA GLY A 79 52.72 11.52 -0.05
C GLY A 79 53.76 10.46 0.34
N SER A 80 53.66 9.27 -0.27
CA SER A 80 54.78 8.55 -0.93
C SER A 80 54.33 7.20 -1.53
N GLN A 81 54.63 7.00 -2.82
CA GLN A 81 54.75 5.73 -3.58
C GLN A 81 56.22 5.65 -4.09
N PRO A 82 56.68 4.58 -4.79
CA PRO A 82 56.50 3.13 -4.62
C PRO A 82 57.85 2.34 -4.71
N SER A 83 57.83 1.02 -4.50
CA SER A 83 58.90 0.11 -4.98
C SER A 83 58.39 -1.31 -5.25
N ALA A 84 58.79 -1.89 -6.38
CA ALA A 84 58.56 -3.26 -6.87
C ALA A 84 59.93 -3.98 -7.05
N PRO A 85 60.07 -5.16 -7.69
CA PRO A 85 59.41 -6.48 -7.55
C PRO A 85 60.44 -7.66 -7.47
N ALA A 86 60.01 -8.93 -7.33
CA ALA A 86 60.71 -10.12 -7.87
C ALA A 86 59.94 -11.47 -7.75
N ALA A 87 60.28 -12.39 -8.68
CA ALA A 87 60.09 -13.86 -8.79
C ALA A 87 58.84 -14.35 -9.59
N THR A 88 58.90 -14.73 -10.89
CA THR A 88 59.52 -15.88 -11.64
C THR A 88 58.69 -17.18 -11.71
N ALA A 89 58.36 -17.60 -12.95
CA ALA A 89 57.84 -18.92 -13.40
C ALA A 89 58.97 -19.99 -13.52
N PRO A 90 58.78 -21.28 -13.92
CA PRO A 90 58.15 -21.83 -15.16
C PRO A 90 57.26 -23.11 -14.93
N GLU A 91 56.30 -23.55 -15.78
CA GLU A 91 56.27 -24.20 -17.11
C GLU A 91 56.39 -25.77 -17.16
N ALA A 92 55.29 -26.38 -17.67
CA ALA A 92 55.03 -27.63 -18.44
C ALA A 92 55.77 -28.99 -18.23
N ALA A 93 55.00 -30.09 -18.18
CA ALA A 93 54.80 -31.07 -19.30
C ALA A 93 54.25 -32.45 -18.83
N SER A 94 53.25 -32.97 -19.57
CA SER A 94 52.71 -34.36 -19.58
C SER A 94 53.65 -35.33 -20.37
N PRO A 95 53.43 -36.67 -20.55
CA PRO A 95 52.15 -37.32 -20.92
C PRO A 95 51.89 -38.82 -20.53
N SER A 96 50.67 -39.28 -20.87
CA SER A 96 50.30 -40.59 -21.48
C SER A 96 50.35 -41.91 -20.70
N SER A 97 49.19 -42.56 -20.53
CA SER A 97 48.84 -43.82 -21.24
C SER A 97 47.37 -44.25 -21.03
N SER A 98 46.79 -44.83 -22.08
CA SER A 98 45.48 -45.52 -22.22
C SER A 98 45.77 -46.99 -22.63
N PRO A 99 44.79 -47.86 -22.99
CA PRO A 99 43.45 -48.18 -22.44
C PRO A 99 43.22 -49.72 -22.29
N GLU A 100 42.09 -50.16 -21.72
CA GLU A 100 41.46 -51.44 -22.13
C GLU A 100 39.94 -51.45 -21.86
N GLN A 101 39.19 -52.13 -22.73
CA GLN A 101 37.72 -52.13 -22.89
C GLN A 101 37.20 -53.60 -22.82
N PRO A 102 35.90 -53.92 -23.03
CA PRO A 102 34.91 -54.33 -22.01
C PRO A 102 34.43 -55.80 -22.12
N ALA A 103 33.44 -56.20 -21.29
CA ALA A 103 32.65 -57.42 -21.47
C ALA A 103 31.13 -57.16 -21.29
N ALA A 104 30.34 -57.95 -22.01
CA ALA A 104 29.00 -57.69 -22.53
C ALA A 104 27.80 -58.08 -21.63
N VAL A 105 26.65 -57.49 -21.97
CA VAL A 105 25.26 -57.87 -21.60
C VAL A 105 24.71 -59.00 -22.50
N PRO A 106 23.63 -59.69 -22.10
CA PRO A 106 22.43 -59.69 -22.95
C PRO A 106 21.14 -59.65 -22.10
N SER A 107 19.93 -59.33 -22.55
CA SER A 107 19.25 -58.78 -23.74
C SER A 107 17.74 -58.81 -23.36
N PHE A 108 16.84 -58.02 -23.96
CA PHE A 108 15.53 -58.50 -24.46
C PHE A 108 14.78 -57.31 -25.11
N PHE A 109 14.84 -57.30 -26.46
CA PHE A 109 13.86 -56.81 -27.45
C PHE A 109 13.83 -55.36 -27.95
N ASP A 110 14.50 -55.22 -29.11
CA ASP A 110 14.12 -54.58 -30.38
C ASP A 110 12.74 -53.92 -30.51
N LEU A 111 12.76 -52.62 -30.84
CA LEU A 111 11.82 -51.92 -31.72
C LEU A 111 12.46 -50.59 -32.17
N ALA A 112 13.38 -50.62 -33.14
CA ALA A 112 13.87 -49.42 -33.80
C ALA A 112 14.20 -49.69 -35.27
N PRO A 113 13.30 -49.28 -36.19
CA PRO A 113 13.75 -48.27 -37.14
C PRO A 113 12.81 -47.05 -37.28
N ARG A 114 11.74 -46.91 -36.48
CA ARG A 114 10.78 -45.79 -36.61
C ARG A 114 11.08 -44.52 -35.79
N ALA A 115 12.05 -44.56 -34.88
CA ALA A 115 12.39 -43.42 -34.03
C ALA A 115 13.33 -42.41 -34.72
N ALA A 116 14.21 -42.87 -35.63
CA ALA A 116 15.20 -42.02 -36.28
C ALA A 116 14.59 -41.15 -37.39
N GLU A 117 13.65 -41.69 -38.18
CA GLU A 117 12.98 -40.92 -39.26
C GLU A 117 12.05 -39.84 -38.70
N ARG A 118 11.39 -40.10 -37.56
CA ARG A 118 10.52 -39.11 -36.91
C ARG A 118 11.30 -37.92 -36.34
N LEU A 119 12.54 -38.15 -35.89
CA LEU A 119 13.41 -37.09 -35.37
C LEU A 119 13.99 -36.22 -36.50
N GLN A 120 14.20 -36.79 -37.70
CA GLN A 120 14.65 -36.03 -38.87
C GLN A 120 13.52 -35.22 -39.51
N ALA A 121 12.30 -35.76 -39.56
CA ALA A 121 11.12 -35.02 -40.03
C ALA A 121 10.79 -33.80 -39.14
N LEU A 122 10.98 -33.91 -37.82
CA LEU A 122 10.80 -32.79 -36.88
C LEU A 122 11.89 -31.72 -36.97
N LYS A 123 13.09 -32.08 -37.44
CA LYS A 123 14.19 -31.12 -37.67
C LYS A 123 14.05 -30.36 -38.99
N ALA A 124 13.32 -30.91 -39.97
CA ALA A 124 13.12 -30.29 -41.28
C ALA A 124 11.94 -29.30 -41.34
N SER A 125 11.07 -29.26 -40.32
CA SER A 125 9.92 -28.32 -40.25
C SER A 125 10.06 -27.25 -39.16
N ALA A 126 11.22 -27.12 -38.54
CA ALA A 126 11.50 -26.05 -37.60
C ALA A 126 11.71 -24.74 -38.37
N VAL A 127 10.69 -23.87 -38.33
CA VAL A 127 10.75 -22.48 -38.80
C VAL A 127 11.83 -21.74 -38.02
N GLU A 128 12.70 -21.05 -38.75
CA GLU A 128 13.81 -20.23 -38.26
C GLU A 128 13.25 -18.98 -37.55
N GLU A 129 13.40 -18.94 -36.23
CA GLU A 129 13.09 -17.77 -35.39
C GLU A 129 14.33 -16.85 -35.39
N PRO A 130 14.20 -15.55 -35.71
CA PRO A 130 15.37 -14.68 -35.84
C PRO A 130 16.07 -14.47 -34.50
N GLU A 131 17.40 -14.64 -34.51
CA GLU A 131 18.27 -14.43 -33.35
C GLU A 131 18.19 -12.98 -32.82
N PRO A 132 18.14 -12.77 -31.48
CA PRO A 132 18.25 -11.45 -30.92
C PRO A 132 19.69 -10.93 -31.03
N ILE A 133 19.81 -9.71 -31.57
CA ILE A 133 21.04 -8.92 -31.66
C ILE A 133 21.67 -8.77 -30.26
N PRO A 134 23.00 -8.95 -30.09
CA PRO A 134 23.65 -8.84 -28.79
C PRO A 134 23.58 -7.41 -28.26
N ALA A 135 22.90 -7.24 -27.11
CA ALA A 135 22.93 -6.01 -26.34
C ALA A 135 24.36 -5.77 -25.84
N SER A 136 24.91 -4.63 -26.23
CA SER A 136 26.18 -4.08 -25.77
C SER A 136 26.24 -4.05 -24.24
N VAL A 137 27.39 -4.47 -23.74
CA VAL A 137 27.81 -4.44 -22.34
C VAL A 137 27.85 -2.98 -21.86
N VAL A 138 26.86 -2.56 -21.09
CA VAL A 138 26.96 -1.39 -20.21
C VAL A 138 27.15 -1.93 -18.80
N ALA A 139 28.34 -1.70 -18.25
CA ALA A 139 28.69 -1.99 -16.87
C ALA A 139 27.66 -1.38 -15.90
N PRO A 140 27.36 -2.02 -14.76
CA PRO A 140 26.50 -1.42 -13.75
C PRO A 140 27.22 -0.21 -13.18
N ALA A 141 26.81 0.98 -13.59
CA ALA A 141 27.14 2.20 -12.89
C ALA A 141 26.61 2.06 -11.47
N ALA A 142 27.51 2.13 -10.49
CA ALA A 142 27.14 2.30 -9.10
C ALA A 142 26.12 3.45 -9.00
N PRO A 143 25.01 3.29 -8.26
CA PRO A 143 24.13 4.42 -8.03
C PRO A 143 24.98 5.51 -7.36
N PRO A 144 24.89 6.78 -7.80
CA PRO A 144 25.48 7.86 -7.05
C PRO A 144 24.91 7.80 -5.62
N PRO A 145 25.66 8.25 -4.59
CA PRO A 145 25.11 8.34 -3.26
C PRO A 145 23.92 9.31 -3.36
N GLU A 146 22.70 8.77 -3.38
CA GLU A 146 21.51 9.47 -2.96
C GLU A 146 21.71 9.74 -1.47
N SER A 147 22.53 10.76 -1.22
CA SER A 147 22.39 11.62 -0.08
C SER A 147 20.91 11.83 0.18
N ALA A 148 20.53 11.59 1.42
CA ALA A 148 19.21 11.82 1.97
C ALA A 148 18.64 13.18 1.52
N GLU A 149 17.92 13.21 0.41
CA GLU A 149 16.89 14.21 0.12
C GLU A 149 15.63 13.82 0.88
N SER A 150 15.76 13.72 2.20
CA SER A 150 14.64 13.69 3.14
C SER A 150 14.78 14.90 4.05
N ALA A 151 14.36 16.08 3.61
CA ALA A 151 14.05 17.19 4.50
C ALA A 151 13.31 18.31 3.75
N ALA A 152 12.00 18.36 3.93
CA ALA A 152 11.10 19.49 3.66
C ALA A 152 11.01 19.96 2.19
N GLU A 153 9.97 19.49 1.48
CA GLU A 153 9.26 20.42 0.59
C GLU A 153 8.93 21.66 1.45
N GLU A 154 9.41 22.84 1.06
CA GLU A 154 9.01 24.08 1.72
C GLU A 154 7.48 24.10 1.77
N LEU A 155 6.91 24.24 2.96
CA LEU A 155 5.48 24.46 3.12
C LEU A 155 5.12 25.76 2.41
N VAL A 156 4.59 25.63 1.19
CA VAL A 156 4.07 26.76 0.43
C VAL A 156 2.59 26.93 0.77
N PHE A 157 2.19 28.17 1.05
CA PHE A 157 0.77 28.50 1.23
C PHE A 157 0.09 28.65 -0.14
N ASP A 158 -0.09 27.52 -0.82
CA ASP A 158 -0.72 27.44 -2.14
C ASP A 158 -2.20 27.00 -2.05
N GLU A 159 -2.83 26.79 -3.20
CA GLU A 159 -4.22 26.30 -3.27
C GLU A 159 -4.36 24.86 -2.74
N GLY A 160 -3.31 24.04 -2.84
CA GLY A 160 -3.26 22.71 -2.27
C GLY A 160 -3.31 22.74 -0.74
N PHE A 161 -2.58 23.66 -0.13
CA PHE A 161 -2.56 23.89 1.31
C PHE A 161 -3.94 24.33 1.81
N ARG A 162 -4.54 25.33 1.15
CA ARG A 162 -5.87 25.86 1.54
C ARG A 162 -6.93 24.78 1.52
N TRP A 163 -6.99 24.03 0.43
CA TRP A 163 -7.93 22.90 0.32
C TRP A 163 -7.68 21.86 1.41
N SER A 164 -6.42 21.47 1.65
CA SER A 164 -6.11 20.48 2.69
C SER A 164 -6.51 20.97 4.09
N ALA A 165 -6.28 22.26 4.38
CA ALA A 165 -6.69 22.88 5.64
C ALA A 165 -8.22 22.94 5.78
N GLU A 166 -8.96 23.23 4.71
CA GLU A 166 -10.42 23.20 4.68
C GLU A 166 -10.97 21.79 4.97
N ILE A 167 -10.39 20.76 4.35
CA ILE A 167 -10.78 19.35 4.60
C ILE A 167 -10.57 18.99 6.07
N LEU A 168 -9.43 19.37 6.65
CA LEU A 168 -9.13 19.10 8.07
C LEU A 168 -10.05 19.90 9.00
N ALA A 169 -10.32 21.17 8.70
CA ALA A 169 -11.27 21.99 9.47
C ALA A 169 -12.68 21.37 9.46
N ALA A 170 -13.14 20.92 8.30
CA ALA A 170 -14.43 20.24 8.15
C ALA A 170 -14.47 18.88 8.86
N GLN A 171 -13.33 18.28 9.20
CA GLN A 171 -13.27 17.10 10.08
C GLN A 171 -13.22 17.46 11.58
N GLY A 172 -13.41 18.74 11.92
CA GLY A 172 -13.38 19.24 13.29
C GLY A 172 -11.98 19.45 13.87
N ARG A 173 -10.95 19.53 13.01
CA ARG A 173 -9.58 19.77 13.46
C ARG A 173 -9.38 21.23 13.84
N LYS A 174 -8.55 21.45 14.86
CA LYS A 174 -8.11 22.80 15.26
C LYS A 174 -6.82 23.19 14.53
N PRO A 175 -6.56 24.48 14.28
CA PRO A 175 -5.36 24.92 13.56
C PRO A 175 -4.04 24.48 14.21
N GLU A 176 -4.01 24.31 15.52
CA GLU A 176 -2.82 23.91 16.28
C GLU A 176 -2.54 22.41 16.19
N GLU A 177 -3.55 21.62 15.80
CA GLU A 177 -3.48 20.17 15.74
C GLU A 177 -3.10 19.64 14.35
N ILE A 178 -2.96 20.51 13.35
CA ILE A 178 -2.59 20.13 12.00
C ILE A 178 -1.09 19.84 11.93
N SER A 179 -0.73 18.76 11.25
CA SER A 179 0.65 18.38 10.98
C SER A 179 1.03 18.58 9.51
N VAL A 180 2.33 18.71 9.24
CA VAL A 180 2.86 18.87 7.87
C VAL A 180 2.56 17.63 7.03
N GLU A 181 2.66 16.46 7.66
CA GLU A 181 2.44 15.16 7.03
C GLU A 181 0.97 14.99 6.61
N GLU A 182 0.01 15.59 7.32
CA GLU A 182 -1.41 15.56 6.95
C GLU A 182 -1.70 16.43 5.74
N ILE A 183 -1.13 17.64 5.68
CA ILE A 183 -1.27 18.53 4.54
C ILE A 183 -0.63 17.90 3.29
N SER A 184 0.61 17.42 3.42
CA SER A 184 1.34 16.76 2.31
C SER A 184 0.58 15.51 1.82
N TRP A 185 0.07 14.69 2.74
CA TRP A 185 -0.76 13.53 2.39
C TRP A 185 -2.00 13.92 1.61
N LEU A 186 -2.76 14.92 2.06
CA LEU A 186 -3.98 15.36 1.38
C LEU A 186 -3.66 15.92 -0.01
N GLN A 187 -2.63 16.76 -0.13
CA GLN A 187 -2.16 17.25 -1.43
C GLN A 187 -1.78 16.09 -2.37
N LYS A 188 -1.07 15.07 -1.86
CA LYS A 188 -0.70 13.87 -2.63
C LYS A 188 -1.91 13.05 -3.03
N LEU A 189 -2.87 12.86 -2.13
CA LEU A 189 -4.13 12.16 -2.41
C LEU A 189 -4.92 12.89 -3.52
N ARG A 190 -5.07 14.21 -3.42
CA ARG A 190 -5.72 15.04 -4.44
C ARG A 190 -4.99 14.96 -5.78
N ARG A 191 -3.66 15.02 -5.77
CA ARG A 191 -2.84 14.87 -6.99
C ARG A 191 -3.01 13.49 -7.61
N SER A 192 -3.03 12.43 -6.79
CA SER A 192 -3.20 11.05 -7.26
C SER A 192 -4.55 10.82 -7.95
N LEU A 193 -5.61 11.42 -7.40
CA LEU A 193 -6.96 11.32 -7.95
C LEU A 193 -7.26 12.37 -9.04
N GLY A 194 -6.32 13.29 -9.31
CA GLY A 194 -6.51 14.42 -10.21
C GLY A 194 -6.89 14.02 -11.63
N LYS A 195 -6.34 12.92 -12.15
CA LYS A 195 -6.66 12.41 -13.50
C LYS A 195 -8.12 11.93 -13.60
N THR A 196 -8.63 11.24 -12.58
CA THR A 196 -10.04 10.83 -12.51
C THR A 196 -10.97 12.03 -12.34
N ARG A 197 -10.58 12.95 -11.45
CA ARG A 197 -11.34 14.13 -11.06
C ARG A 197 -11.62 15.10 -12.22
N LEU A 198 -10.59 15.47 -12.98
CA LEU A 198 -10.69 16.48 -14.05
C LEU A 198 -11.71 16.09 -15.12
N ASN A 199 -11.75 14.80 -15.48
CA ASN A 199 -12.75 14.30 -16.41
C ASN A 199 -14.14 14.32 -15.77
N LEU A 200 -14.26 13.87 -14.52
CA LEU A 200 -15.52 13.75 -13.79
C LEU A 200 -16.26 15.09 -13.62
N ILE A 201 -15.55 16.10 -13.11
CA ILE A 201 -16.15 17.38 -12.73
C ILE A 201 -16.53 18.23 -13.95
N ASN A 202 -15.67 18.29 -14.97
CA ASN A 202 -15.92 19.15 -16.14
C ASN A 202 -17.19 18.75 -16.89
N GLN A 203 -17.46 17.46 -17.01
CA GLN A 203 -18.67 16.97 -17.67
C GLN A 203 -19.89 17.05 -16.73
N LEU A 204 -19.75 16.76 -15.43
CA LEU A 204 -20.84 17.00 -14.45
C LEU A 204 -21.30 18.46 -14.47
N LYS A 205 -20.37 19.43 -14.48
CA LYS A 205 -20.72 20.86 -14.55
C LYS A 205 -21.41 21.25 -15.87
N ALA A 206 -21.08 20.59 -16.98
CA ALA A 206 -21.73 20.84 -18.27
C ALA A 206 -23.16 20.31 -18.33
N LEU A 207 -23.44 19.23 -17.60
CA LEU A 207 -24.75 18.56 -17.57
C LEU A 207 -25.68 19.14 -16.50
N MET A 208 -25.13 19.60 -15.38
CA MET A 208 -25.90 20.16 -14.29
C MET A 208 -26.18 21.66 -14.52
N GLY A 209 -27.43 22.09 -14.33
CA GLY A 209 -27.85 23.49 -14.48
C GLY A 209 -28.90 23.74 -15.57
N ARG A 210 -29.35 22.67 -16.26
CA ARG A 210 -30.39 22.73 -17.30
C ARG A 210 -31.77 22.22 -16.87
N GLY A 211 -31.97 21.94 -15.58
CA GLY A 211 -33.22 21.37 -15.04
C GLY A 211 -33.06 19.90 -14.60
N PRO A 212 -34.14 19.10 -14.59
CA PRO A 212 -34.06 17.66 -14.33
C PRO A 212 -33.06 16.99 -15.27
N LEU A 213 -32.34 15.96 -14.82
CA LEU A 213 -31.45 15.22 -15.72
C LEU A 213 -32.29 14.61 -16.83
N ASP A 214 -32.08 15.10 -18.05
CA ASP A 214 -32.59 14.45 -19.23
C ASP A 214 -31.85 13.10 -19.42
N ARG A 215 -32.41 12.29 -20.32
CA ARG A 215 -31.88 10.96 -20.60
C ARG A 215 -30.42 11.03 -21.08
N GLU A 216 -30.06 12.05 -21.85
CA GLU A 216 -28.71 12.25 -22.37
C GLU A 216 -27.71 12.54 -21.25
N ALA A 217 -28.08 13.35 -20.26
CA ALA A 217 -27.25 13.62 -19.09
C ALA A 217 -27.04 12.36 -18.24
N VAL A 218 -28.08 11.55 -18.04
CA VAL A 218 -27.97 10.26 -17.33
C VAL A 218 -27.00 9.32 -18.04
N GLU A 219 -27.17 9.10 -19.34
CA GLU A 219 -26.31 8.22 -20.15
C GLU A 219 -24.85 8.70 -20.14
N THR A 220 -24.64 10.02 -20.14
CA THR A 220 -23.30 10.61 -20.05
C THR A 220 -22.68 10.35 -18.67
N ILE A 221 -23.40 10.63 -17.57
CA ILE A 221 -22.91 10.37 -16.20
C ILE A 221 -22.63 8.87 -16.00
N GLU A 222 -23.48 8.00 -16.52
CA GLU A 222 -23.28 6.55 -16.49
C GLU A 222 -21.96 6.15 -17.14
N THR A 223 -21.75 6.59 -18.39
CA THR A 223 -20.54 6.31 -19.16
C THR A 223 -19.30 6.76 -18.42
N MET A 224 -19.35 7.94 -17.78
CA MET A 224 -18.24 8.46 -16.99
C MET A 224 -17.91 7.63 -15.76
N LEU A 225 -18.92 7.28 -14.95
CA LEU A 225 -18.71 6.49 -13.75
C LEU A 225 -18.13 5.12 -14.11
N LEU A 226 -18.60 4.52 -15.21
CA LEU A 226 -18.04 3.28 -15.73
C LEU A 226 -16.58 3.44 -16.21
N GLN A 227 -16.25 4.52 -16.93
CA GLN A 227 -14.88 4.83 -17.34
C GLN A 227 -13.93 5.05 -16.14
N ALA A 228 -14.45 5.57 -15.04
CA ALA A 228 -13.72 5.73 -13.78
C ALA A 228 -13.57 4.43 -12.96
N ASP A 229 -14.01 3.28 -13.50
CA ASP A 229 -14.02 1.96 -12.85
C ASP A 229 -14.93 1.86 -11.60
N VAL A 230 -15.98 2.69 -11.50
CA VAL A 230 -16.98 2.61 -10.41
C VAL A 230 -17.77 1.29 -10.43
N GLY A 231 -17.89 0.65 -11.59
CA GLY A 231 -18.61 -0.60 -11.76
C GLY A 231 -20.12 -0.41 -11.93
N VAL A 232 -20.76 -1.37 -12.61
CA VAL A 232 -22.16 -1.24 -13.07
C VAL A 232 -23.13 -1.06 -11.91
N GLU A 233 -23.07 -1.93 -10.90
CA GLU A 233 -24.00 -1.90 -9.77
C GLU A 233 -23.92 -0.58 -8.97
N ALA A 234 -22.71 -0.11 -8.70
CA ALA A 234 -22.49 1.13 -7.96
C ALA A 234 -22.92 2.36 -8.79
N THR A 235 -22.62 2.37 -10.09
CA THR A 235 -23.08 3.41 -11.01
C THR A 235 -24.61 3.47 -11.06
N GLU A 236 -25.28 2.33 -11.18
CA GLU A 236 -26.74 2.27 -11.24
C GLU A 236 -27.37 2.83 -9.96
N GLN A 237 -26.85 2.46 -8.78
CA GLN A 237 -27.31 3.01 -7.50
C GLN A 237 -27.14 4.53 -7.41
N ILE A 238 -25.98 5.05 -7.82
CA ILE A 238 -25.70 6.49 -7.84
C ILE A 238 -26.70 7.21 -8.76
N LEU A 239 -26.93 6.70 -9.97
CA LEU A 239 -27.84 7.29 -10.94
C LEU A 239 -29.28 7.27 -10.47
N GLN A 240 -29.75 6.15 -9.91
CA GLN A 240 -31.10 6.04 -9.36
C GLN A 240 -31.31 7.05 -8.22
N ALA A 241 -30.35 7.19 -7.32
CA ALA A 241 -30.40 8.15 -6.23
C ALA A 241 -30.43 9.60 -6.73
N LEU A 242 -29.61 9.93 -7.73
CA LEU A 242 -29.52 11.26 -8.33
C LEU A 242 -30.81 11.62 -9.09
N GLN A 243 -31.29 10.73 -9.95
CA GLN A 243 -32.54 10.93 -10.68
C GLN A 243 -33.74 11.09 -9.74
N LYS A 244 -33.80 10.32 -8.64
CA LYS A 244 -34.87 10.45 -7.66
C LYS A 244 -34.89 11.86 -7.08
N ARG A 245 -33.75 12.35 -6.59
CA ARG A 245 -33.64 13.70 -6.02
C ARG A 245 -33.99 14.80 -7.03
N MET A 246 -33.55 14.66 -8.27
CA MET A 246 -33.77 15.68 -9.31
C MET A 246 -35.19 15.67 -9.91
N ARG A 247 -35.98 14.61 -9.66
CA ARG A 247 -37.43 14.61 -9.94
C ARG A 247 -38.23 15.30 -8.84
N GLU A 248 -37.76 15.24 -7.61
CA GLU A 248 -38.43 15.83 -6.44
C GLU A 248 -38.23 17.35 -6.41
N GLU A 249 -37.03 17.83 -6.74
CA GLU A 249 -36.67 19.26 -6.67
C GLU A 249 -35.74 19.68 -7.82
N VAL A 250 -35.83 20.95 -8.24
CA VAL A 250 -34.85 21.54 -9.16
C VAL A 250 -33.61 21.92 -8.36
N VAL A 251 -32.57 21.09 -8.46
CA VAL A 251 -31.35 21.22 -7.66
C VAL A 251 -30.29 22.03 -8.44
N PRO A 252 -29.71 23.09 -7.86
CA PRO A 252 -28.55 23.77 -8.44
C PRO A 252 -27.36 22.81 -8.66
N PRO A 253 -26.45 23.11 -9.62
CA PRO A 253 -25.28 22.26 -9.89
C PRO A 253 -24.44 21.94 -8.65
N GLU A 254 -24.20 22.93 -7.81
CA GLU A 254 -23.39 22.79 -6.60
C GLU A 254 -24.04 21.85 -5.58
N GLU A 255 -25.36 21.92 -5.42
CA GLU A 255 -26.11 21.03 -4.53
C GLU A 255 -26.17 19.60 -5.06
N ALA A 256 -26.21 19.42 -6.39
CA ALA A 256 -26.18 18.11 -7.00
C ALA A 256 -24.82 17.41 -6.81
N VAL A 257 -23.69 18.13 -6.94
CA VAL A 257 -22.37 17.61 -6.58
C VAL A 257 -22.28 17.30 -5.08
N LYS A 258 -22.81 18.16 -4.21
CA LYS A 258 -22.85 17.89 -2.76
C LYS A 258 -23.63 16.61 -2.45
N TYR A 259 -24.77 16.39 -3.12
CA TYR A 259 -25.53 15.17 -2.96
C TYR A 259 -24.80 13.94 -3.49
N LEU A 260 -24.16 14.03 -4.66
CA LEU A 260 -23.34 12.95 -5.21
C LEU A 260 -22.22 12.56 -4.24
N LYS A 261 -21.51 13.55 -3.67
CA LYS A 261 -20.50 13.34 -2.63
C LYS A 261 -21.09 12.59 -1.43
N GLN A 262 -22.27 12.99 -0.97
CA GLN A 262 -22.96 12.33 0.14
C GLN A 262 -23.28 10.86 -0.18
N GLN A 263 -23.81 10.58 -1.38
CA GLN A 263 -24.13 9.22 -1.81
C GLN A 263 -22.87 8.34 -1.90
N MET A 264 -21.80 8.84 -2.51
CA MET A 264 -20.53 8.11 -2.60
C MET A 264 -19.93 7.83 -1.21
N ARG A 265 -20.00 8.79 -0.28
CA ARG A 265 -19.55 8.57 1.10
C ARG A 265 -20.37 7.50 1.80
N GLN A 266 -21.70 7.49 1.61
CA GLN A 266 -22.56 6.46 2.19
C GLN A 266 -22.18 5.06 1.67
N MET A 267 -21.97 4.92 0.37
CA MET A 267 -21.53 3.64 -0.25
C MET A 267 -20.15 3.19 0.22
N LEU A 268 -19.26 4.13 0.55
CA LEU A 268 -17.91 3.84 1.06
C LEU A 268 -17.87 3.59 2.57
N THR A 269 -18.96 3.88 3.28
CA THR A 269 -19.05 3.71 4.73
C THR A 269 -19.66 2.35 5.05
N VAL A 270 -18.81 1.32 4.99
CA VAL A 270 -19.15 -0.06 5.36
C VAL A 270 -18.42 -0.41 6.66
N GLY A 271 -19.12 -1.02 7.63
CA GLY A 271 -18.52 -1.45 8.89
C GLY A 271 -18.01 -0.31 9.78
N ASP A 272 -17.08 -0.65 10.67
CA ASP A 272 -16.47 0.33 11.59
C ASP A 272 -15.45 1.21 10.84
N PRO A 273 -15.63 2.55 10.82
CA PRO A 273 -14.69 3.46 10.18
C PRO A 273 -13.34 3.57 10.92
N THR A 274 -13.28 3.14 12.18
CA THR A 274 -12.05 3.09 12.95
C THR A 274 -11.36 1.74 12.76
N PHE A 275 -10.06 1.78 12.45
CA PHE A 275 -9.27 0.57 12.26
C PHE A 275 -7.91 0.76 12.90
N ALA A 276 -7.67 0.07 14.01
CA ALA A 276 -6.42 0.12 14.76
C ALA A 276 -6.19 -1.20 15.50
N PRO A 277 -4.93 -1.58 15.80
CA PRO A 277 -4.67 -2.68 16.70
C PRO A 277 -5.22 -2.38 18.11
N GLN A 278 -5.91 -3.36 18.71
CA GLN A 278 -6.42 -3.26 20.08
C GLN A 278 -5.28 -3.49 21.07
N ARG A 279 -5.10 -2.55 22.02
CA ARG A 279 -4.08 -2.70 23.07
C ARG A 279 -4.46 -3.80 24.06
N GLY A 280 -3.45 -4.43 24.66
CA GLY A 280 -3.64 -5.49 25.66
C GLY A 280 -4.08 -6.84 25.10
N THR A 281 -4.22 -6.97 23.77
CA THR A 281 -4.45 -8.25 23.08
C THR A 281 -3.53 -8.35 21.86
N LEU A 282 -3.24 -9.58 21.44
CA LEU A 282 -2.49 -9.83 20.23
C LEU A 282 -3.39 -9.60 19.02
N ASN A 283 -2.99 -8.71 18.12
CA ASN A 283 -3.63 -8.48 16.84
C ASN A 283 -2.84 -9.25 15.78
N ILE A 284 -3.51 -10.01 14.92
CA ILE A 284 -2.87 -10.75 13.83
C ILE A 284 -3.49 -10.29 12.51
N TRP A 285 -2.71 -9.62 11.67
CA TRP A 285 -3.19 -9.15 10.37
C TRP A 285 -2.56 -9.99 9.25
N LEU A 286 -3.42 -10.78 8.60
CA LEU A 286 -3.08 -11.62 7.47
C LEU A 286 -3.23 -10.81 6.18
N ILE A 287 -2.12 -10.57 5.48
CA ILE A 287 -2.11 -9.78 4.25
C ILE A 287 -2.17 -10.71 3.04
N VAL A 288 -3.26 -10.66 2.29
CA VAL A 288 -3.52 -11.54 1.14
C VAL A 288 -3.72 -10.76 -0.15
N GLY A 289 -3.58 -11.42 -1.30
CA GLY A 289 -3.77 -10.81 -2.61
C GLY A 289 -2.84 -11.38 -3.66
N VAL A 290 -3.06 -11.01 -4.92
CA VAL A 290 -2.27 -11.53 -6.05
C VAL A 290 -0.85 -10.96 -6.06
N ASN A 291 0.03 -11.50 -6.89
CA ASN A 291 1.39 -10.99 -7.02
C ASN A 291 1.41 -9.59 -7.64
N GLY A 292 2.37 -8.75 -7.24
CA GLY A 292 2.58 -7.42 -7.83
C GLY A 292 1.66 -6.30 -7.33
N VAL A 293 0.64 -6.61 -6.51
CA VAL A 293 -0.29 -5.60 -5.94
C VAL A 293 0.29 -4.80 -4.77
N GLY A 294 1.50 -5.11 -4.32
CA GLY A 294 2.19 -4.38 -3.26
C GLY A 294 1.99 -4.91 -1.83
N LYS A 295 1.72 -6.22 -1.64
CA LYS A 295 1.59 -6.84 -0.30
C LYS A 295 2.77 -6.58 0.63
N THR A 296 3.97 -6.99 0.22
CA THR A 296 5.22 -6.84 0.99
C THR A 296 5.52 -5.38 1.32
N THR A 297 5.34 -4.48 0.34
CA THR A 297 5.48 -3.04 0.53
C THR A 297 4.46 -2.50 1.54
N THR A 298 3.21 -2.95 1.45
CA THR A 298 2.14 -2.55 2.39
C THR A 298 2.45 -3.00 3.82
N ILE A 299 2.98 -4.22 4.00
CA ILE A 299 3.41 -4.71 5.32
C ILE A 299 4.50 -3.83 5.92
N GLY A 300 5.50 -3.45 5.14
CA GLY A 300 6.55 -2.51 5.57
C GLY A 300 5.99 -1.18 6.05
N LYS A 301 5.05 -0.61 5.28
CA LYS A 301 4.38 0.65 5.64
C LYS A 301 3.51 0.53 6.89
N ILE A 302 2.71 -0.54 7.01
CA ILE A 302 1.91 -0.80 8.21
C ILE A 302 2.81 -0.98 9.43
N ALA A 303 3.92 -1.72 9.30
CA ALA A 303 4.89 -1.93 10.37
C ALA A 303 5.50 -0.60 10.84
N HIS A 304 5.82 0.30 9.90
CA HIS A 304 6.29 1.64 10.22
C HIS A 304 5.23 2.46 10.97
N VAL A 305 4.00 2.51 10.46
CA VAL A 305 2.89 3.21 11.11
C VAL A 305 2.65 2.65 12.51
N ALA A 306 2.65 1.32 12.68
CA ALA A 306 2.48 0.66 13.96
C ALA A 306 3.58 1.03 14.96
N ARG A 307 4.85 0.99 14.54
CA ARG A 307 5.98 1.40 15.39
C ARG A 307 5.90 2.88 15.74
N GLN A 308 5.65 3.73 14.75
CA GLN A 308 5.46 5.14 14.97
C GLN A 308 4.29 5.40 15.90
N SER A 309 3.32 4.50 16.01
CA SER A 309 2.18 4.59 16.94
C SER A 309 2.46 3.99 18.32
N GLY A 310 3.70 3.56 18.58
CA GLY A 310 4.10 2.92 19.83
C GLY A 310 3.55 1.51 20.02
N TYR A 311 3.12 0.83 18.96
CA TYR A 311 2.79 -0.60 19.04
C TYR A 311 4.04 -1.45 18.89
N GLN A 312 4.12 -2.51 19.70
CA GLN A 312 5.11 -3.57 19.47
C GLN A 312 4.67 -4.42 18.28
N CYS A 313 5.41 -4.30 17.17
CA CYS A 313 5.10 -4.99 15.91
C CYS A 313 6.11 -6.12 15.65
N LEU A 314 5.64 -7.21 15.04
CA LEU A 314 6.44 -8.31 14.51
C LEU A 314 5.92 -8.70 13.13
N ILE A 315 6.79 -9.18 12.24
CA ILE A 315 6.41 -9.63 10.89
C ILE A 315 6.72 -11.12 10.74
N ALA A 316 5.80 -11.88 10.14
CA ALA A 316 6.01 -13.26 9.70
C ALA A 316 6.14 -13.32 8.17
N ALA A 317 7.28 -13.81 7.68
CA ALA A 317 7.56 -13.94 6.25
C ALA A 317 7.04 -15.28 5.70
N ALA A 318 5.72 -15.40 5.48
CA ALA A 318 5.11 -16.64 5.02
C ALA A 318 4.99 -16.76 3.48
N ASP A 319 5.46 -15.79 2.67
CA ASP A 319 5.74 -15.98 1.23
C ASP A 319 7.06 -16.78 1.05
N THR A 320 7.05 -18.06 1.46
CA THR A 320 8.25 -18.91 1.52
C THR A 320 8.71 -19.43 0.16
N PHE A 321 7.88 -19.29 -0.87
CA PHE A 321 8.21 -19.74 -2.22
C PHE A 321 9.16 -18.77 -2.93
N ARG A 322 9.18 -17.49 -2.53
CA ARG A 322 9.99 -16.45 -3.17
C ARG A 322 11.10 -16.02 -2.22
N ALA A 323 12.30 -16.60 -2.36
CA ALA A 323 13.47 -16.18 -1.60
C ALA A 323 13.71 -14.66 -1.67
N ALA A 324 13.57 -14.05 -2.85
CA ALA A 324 13.68 -12.61 -3.03
C ALA A 324 12.58 -11.80 -2.31
N ALA A 325 11.39 -12.37 -2.08
CA ALA A 325 10.33 -11.68 -1.34
C ALA A 325 10.67 -11.60 0.15
N ILE A 326 11.28 -12.64 0.73
CA ILE A 326 11.77 -12.63 2.11
C ILE A 326 12.84 -11.55 2.29
N GLU A 327 13.83 -11.49 1.38
CA GLU A 327 14.89 -10.47 1.44
C GLU A 327 14.32 -9.05 1.26
N GLN A 328 13.39 -8.87 0.32
CA GLN A 328 12.69 -7.59 0.16
C GLN A 328 11.91 -7.21 1.42
N LEU A 329 11.23 -8.16 2.07
CA LEU A 329 10.49 -7.91 3.30
C LEU A 329 11.43 -7.52 4.46
N LYS A 330 12.61 -8.15 4.56
CA LYS A 330 13.63 -7.78 5.55
C LYS A 330 14.11 -6.33 5.38
N ILE A 331 14.34 -5.88 4.14
CA ILE A 331 14.72 -4.49 3.86
C ILE A 331 13.63 -3.51 4.32
N TRP A 332 12.36 -3.81 4.03
CA TRP A 332 11.23 -2.99 4.48
C TRP A 332 11.08 -3.00 6.00
N ALA A 333 11.29 -4.16 6.62
CA ALA A 333 11.22 -4.32 8.06
C ALA A 333 12.36 -3.57 8.77
N GLU A 334 13.58 -3.61 8.23
CA GLU A 334 14.73 -2.84 8.72
C GLU A 334 14.47 -1.33 8.64
N ARG A 335 13.91 -0.85 7.52
CA ARG A 335 13.49 0.56 7.38
C ARG A 335 12.40 0.95 8.39
N ALA A 336 11.48 0.04 8.71
CA ALA A 336 10.51 0.21 9.78
C ALA A 336 11.09 -0.07 11.19
N GLY A 337 12.31 -0.59 11.28
CA GLY A 337 12.97 -1.15 12.46
C GLY A 337 12.26 -2.35 13.11
N VAL A 338 11.35 -3.01 12.43
CA VAL A 338 10.58 -4.15 12.95
C VAL A 338 11.31 -5.47 12.65
N GLU A 339 11.23 -6.43 13.57
CA GLU A 339 11.85 -7.75 13.38
C GLU A 339 10.99 -8.66 12.47
N VAL A 340 11.65 -9.54 11.72
CA VAL A 340 11.01 -10.52 10.83
C VAL A 340 11.33 -11.94 11.29
N ILE A 341 10.28 -12.74 11.49
CA ILE A 341 10.37 -14.19 11.63
C ILE A 341 10.27 -14.82 10.24
N ALA A 342 11.34 -15.48 9.82
CA ALA A 342 11.42 -16.18 8.55
C ALA A 342 12.12 -17.53 8.75
N ASN A 343 11.75 -18.53 7.94
CA ASN A 343 12.52 -19.77 7.88
C ASN A 343 13.67 -19.61 6.87
N PRO A 344 14.93 -19.93 7.25
CA PRO A 344 16.07 -19.82 6.36
C PRO A 344 16.05 -20.81 5.18
N SER A 345 15.25 -21.88 5.26
CA SER A 345 15.11 -22.86 4.17
C SER A 345 14.09 -22.40 3.11
N PRO A 346 14.45 -22.36 1.82
CA PRO A 346 13.49 -22.09 0.75
C PRO A 346 12.42 -23.19 0.69
N ASN A 347 11.18 -22.82 0.35
CA ASN A 347 10.01 -23.72 0.36
C ASN A 347 9.63 -24.31 1.73
N ALA A 348 10.01 -23.64 2.82
CA ALA A 348 9.46 -23.95 4.14
C ALA A 348 7.92 -23.84 4.14
N ASP A 349 7.25 -24.63 4.97
CA ASP A 349 5.80 -24.56 5.13
C ASP A 349 5.39 -23.17 5.68
N PRO A 350 4.63 -22.35 4.93
CA PRO A 350 4.18 -21.03 5.39
C PRO A 350 3.47 -21.07 6.73
N ALA A 351 2.70 -22.14 6.95
CA ALA A 351 1.94 -22.35 8.16
C ALA A 351 2.85 -22.57 9.39
N ALA A 352 4.02 -23.18 9.19
CA ALA A 352 5.03 -23.35 10.24
C ALA A 352 5.68 -22.01 10.61
N VAL A 353 6.00 -21.16 9.63
CA VAL A 353 6.53 -19.81 9.89
C VAL A 353 5.54 -18.99 10.73
N VAL A 354 4.25 -19.05 10.41
CA VAL A 354 3.20 -18.37 11.19
C VAL A 354 3.07 -18.93 12.60
N PHE A 355 3.20 -20.25 12.77
CA PHE A 355 3.21 -20.89 14.08
C PHE A 355 4.35 -20.35 14.97
N ASP A 356 5.56 -20.29 14.41
CA ASP A 356 6.75 -19.79 15.12
C ASP A 356 6.59 -18.31 15.45
N ALA A 357 6.06 -17.53 14.51
CA ALA A 357 5.82 -16.10 14.72
C ALA A 357 4.77 -15.82 15.80
N ILE A 358 3.68 -16.59 15.87
CA ILE A 358 2.69 -16.47 16.98
C ILE A 358 3.35 -16.81 18.32
N THR A 359 4.21 -17.83 18.34
CA THR A 359 4.91 -18.25 19.57
C THR A 359 5.87 -17.15 20.03
N ALA A 360 6.65 -16.57 19.11
CA ALA A 360 7.53 -15.45 19.39
C ALA A 360 6.75 -14.20 19.84
N ALA A 361 5.65 -13.86 19.16
CA ALA A 361 4.81 -12.72 19.50
C ALA A 361 4.27 -12.80 20.93
N LYS A 362 3.79 -13.98 21.35
CA LYS A 362 3.32 -14.20 22.73
C LYS A 362 4.44 -14.10 23.76
N ALA A 363 5.61 -14.66 23.47
CA ALA A 363 6.76 -14.62 24.39
C ALA A 363 7.29 -13.19 24.59
N ARG A 364 7.17 -12.34 23.57
CA ARG A 364 7.72 -10.97 23.54
C ARG A 364 6.70 -9.88 23.91
N GLY A 365 5.43 -10.24 24.15
CA GLY A 365 4.38 -9.26 24.43
C GLY A 365 4.00 -8.40 23.22
N THR A 366 4.22 -8.90 22.00
CA THR A 366 3.90 -8.19 20.75
C THR A 366 2.40 -7.87 20.67
N GLU A 367 2.06 -6.64 20.28
CA GLU A 367 0.67 -6.19 20.13
C GLU A 367 0.14 -6.41 18.70
N LEU A 368 1.01 -6.33 17.69
CA LEU A 368 0.64 -6.53 16.28
C LEU A 368 1.59 -7.50 15.56
N LEU A 369 1.05 -8.60 15.06
CA LEU A 369 1.73 -9.54 14.18
C LEU A 369 1.20 -9.39 12.75
N LEU A 370 2.07 -8.97 11.83
CA LEU A 370 1.78 -8.91 10.39
C LEU A 370 2.23 -10.20 9.71
N VAL A 371 1.40 -10.77 8.84
CA VAL A 371 1.74 -12.01 8.12
C VAL A 371 1.74 -11.74 6.61
N ASP A 372 2.90 -11.87 5.96
CA ASP A 372 3.02 -11.84 4.50
C ASP A 372 2.70 -13.21 3.90
N THR A 373 1.87 -13.28 2.87
CA THR A 373 1.49 -14.56 2.23
C THR A 373 1.86 -14.60 0.76
N ALA A 374 1.93 -15.81 0.20
CA ALA A 374 2.03 -15.98 -1.25
C ALA A 374 0.82 -15.38 -2.00
N GLY A 375 1.02 -15.04 -3.28
CA GLY A 375 -0.03 -14.46 -4.15
C GLY A 375 -0.15 -15.09 -5.53
N ARG A 376 0.28 -16.36 -5.69
CA ARG A 376 0.33 -17.07 -6.98
C ARG A 376 -1.04 -17.59 -7.41
N LEU A 377 -1.90 -16.69 -7.88
CA LEU A 377 -3.29 -17.03 -8.25
C LEU A 377 -3.39 -18.04 -9.39
N GLN A 378 -2.39 -18.20 -10.24
CA GLN A 378 -2.37 -19.24 -11.29
C GLN A 378 -2.52 -20.66 -10.71
N ASN A 379 -2.10 -20.88 -9.45
CA ASN A 379 -2.22 -22.15 -8.74
C ASN A 379 -3.32 -22.07 -7.67
N LYS A 380 -4.53 -21.63 -8.07
CA LYS A 380 -5.65 -21.30 -7.16
C LYS A 380 -5.84 -22.31 -6.02
N LYS A 381 -5.96 -23.61 -6.34
CA LYS A 381 -6.25 -24.66 -5.35
C LYS A 381 -5.20 -24.73 -4.23
N ASN A 382 -3.92 -24.79 -4.60
CA ASN A 382 -2.82 -24.89 -3.64
C ASN A 382 -2.72 -23.62 -2.78
N LEU A 383 -2.87 -22.45 -3.39
CA LEU A 383 -2.86 -21.17 -2.66
C LEU A 383 -3.99 -21.10 -1.63
N MET A 384 -5.19 -21.54 -2.00
CA MET A 384 -6.34 -21.56 -1.09
C MET A 384 -6.16 -22.57 0.05
N GLU A 385 -5.64 -23.77 -0.22
CA GLU A 385 -5.33 -24.76 0.82
C GLU A 385 -4.28 -24.23 1.82
N GLU A 386 -3.26 -23.53 1.32
CA GLU A 386 -2.22 -22.89 2.12
C GLU A 386 -2.80 -21.77 3.03
N LEU A 387 -3.59 -20.86 2.46
CA LEU A 387 -4.26 -19.79 3.23
C LEU A 387 -5.22 -20.36 4.29
N ALA A 388 -5.98 -21.39 3.95
CA ALA A 388 -6.85 -22.08 4.89
C ALA A 388 -6.05 -22.74 6.03
N LYS A 389 -4.89 -23.32 5.72
CA LYS A 389 -3.98 -23.92 6.70
C LYS A 389 -3.41 -22.87 7.65
N ILE A 390 -2.94 -21.73 7.12
CA ILE A 390 -2.47 -20.59 7.92
C ILE A 390 -3.58 -20.12 8.87
N ARG A 391 -4.80 -19.92 8.36
CA ARG A 391 -5.94 -19.48 9.18
C ARG A 391 -6.25 -20.46 10.31
N ARG A 392 -6.26 -21.77 10.04
CA ARG A 392 -6.47 -22.81 11.07
C ARG A 392 -5.41 -22.78 12.17
N ILE A 393 -4.15 -22.51 11.81
CA ILE A 393 -3.07 -22.39 12.80
C ILE A 393 -3.28 -21.16 13.68
N ILE A 394 -3.63 -20.02 13.08
CA ILE A 394 -3.95 -18.79 13.81
C ILE A 394 -5.10 -19.07 14.81
N ASP A 395 -6.22 -19.61 14.33
CA ASP A 395 -7.40 -19.89 15.16
C ASP A 395 -7.08 -20.87 16.31
N LYS A 396 -6.23 -21.87 16.08
CA LYS A 396 -5.84 -22.86 17.09
C LYS A 396 -4.84 -22.32 18.11
N LYS A 397 -3.86 -21.53 17.68
CA LYS A 397 -2.74 -21.09 18.53
C LYS A 397 -3.02 -19.77 19.22
N ALA A 398 -3.85 -18.91 18.66
CA ALA A 398 -4.20 -17.61 19.22
C ALA A 398 -5.72 -17.37 19.17
N PRO A 399 -6.53 -18.17 19.89
CA PRO A 399 -7.99 -18.05 19.86
C PRO A 399 -8.51 -16.70 20.38
N GLU A 400 -7.78 -16.07 21.31
CA GLU A 400 -8.10 -14.76 21.89
C GLU A 400 -7.63 -13.58 21.02
N ALA A 401 -6.86 -13.84 19.96
CA ALA A 401 -6.30 -12.78 19.13
C ALA A 401 -7.36 -12.13 18.24
N LYS A 402 -7.20 -10.84 17.99
CA LYS A 402 -8.00 -10.11 16.99
C LYS A 402 -7.39 -10.34 15.63
N VAL A 403 -8.06 -11.14 14.81
CA VAL A 403 -7.54 -11.54 13.49
C VAL A 403 -8.24 -10.75 12.39
N GLU A 404 -7.45 -10.03 11.60
CA GLU A 404 -7.91 -9.31 10.41
C GLU A 404 -7.30 -9.96 9.17
N SER A 405 -8.10 -10.22 8.15
CA SER A 405 -7.63 -10.70 6.84
C SER A 405 -7.82 -9.58 5.83
N LEU A 406 -6.73 -8.91 5.47
CA LEU A 406 -6.72 -7.72 4.64
C LEU A 406 -6.30 -8.07 3.21
N LEU A 407 -7.20 -7.84 2.27
CA LEU A 407 -6.96 -8.04 0.85
C LEU A 407 -6.30 -6.81 0.24
N VAL A 408 -5.12 -6.97 -0.34
CA VAL A 408 -4.43 -5.88 -1.06
C VAL A 408 -4.83 -5.90 -2.53
N LEU A 409 -5.34 -4.76 -3.01
CA LEU A 409 -5.75 -4.55 -4.39
C LEU A 409 -4.96 -3.41 -5.01
N ASP A 410 -4.58 -3.62 -6.28
CA ASP A 410 -3.93 -2.60 -7.10
C ASP A 410 -4.98 -1.79 -7.85
N ALA A 411 -5.06 -0.49 -7.55
CA ALA A 411 -6.03 0.40 -8.18
C ALA A 411 -5.85 0.52 -9.71
N THR A 412 -4.66 0.23 -10.24
CA THR A 412 -4.40 0.23 -11.69
C THR A 412 -5.11 -0.92 -12.41
N GLN A 413 -5.38 -2.03 -11.70
CA GLN A 413 -6.06 -3.20 -12.26
C GLN A 413 -7.59 -3.01 -12.34
N GLY A 414 -8.15 -2.05 -11.62
CA GLY A 414 -9.59 -1.75 -11.62
C GLY A 414 -10.45 -3.00 -11.39
N GLN A 415 -11.53 -3.13 -12.16
CA GLN A 415 -12.47 -4.26 -12.05
C GLN A 415 -11.82 -5.63 -12.29
N ASN A 416 -10.71 -5.70 -13.04
CA ASN A 416 -10.01 -6.97 -13.26
C ASN A 416 -9.36 -7.49 -11.97
N GLY A 417 -8.74 -6.59 -11.20
CA GLY A 417 -8.16 -6.93 -9.90
C GLY A 417 -9.23 -7.41 -8.92
N LEU A 418 -10.40 -6.74 -8.91
CA LEU A 418 -11.54 -7.11 -8.07
C LEU A 418 -12.04 -8.54 -8.36
N ARG A 419 -12.28 -8.88 -9.62
CA ARG A 419 -12.70 -10.24 -10.02
C ARG A 419 -11.69 -11.31 -9.66
N GLN A 420 -10.39 -11.01 -9.81
CA GLN A 420 -9.33 -11.94 -9.40
C GLN A 420 -9.27 -12.13 -7.89
N ALA A 421 -9.67 -11.11 -7.13
CA ALA A 421 -9.56 -11.12 -5.69
C ALA A 421 -10.78 -11.73 -4.98
N GLN A 422 -11.94 -11.79 -5.65
CA GLN A 422 -13.17 -12.35 -5.11
C GLN A 422 -13.02 -13.82 -4.69
N VAL A 423 -12.15 -14.58 -5.36
CA VAL A 423 -11.83 -15.97 -4.99
C VAL A 423 -11.13 -16.10 -3.62
N PHE A 424 -10.52 -15.04 -3.10
CA PHE A 424 -9.92 -15.04 -1.76
C PHE A 424 -10.97 -14.86 -0.66
N ALA A 425 -12.13 -14.26 -0.98
CA ALA A 425 -13.20 -14.01 -0.01
C ALA A 425 -13.72 -15.32 0.60
N GLU A 426 -13.83 -16.36 -0.21
CA GLU A 426 -14.37 -17.67 0.19
C GLU A 426 -13.48 -18.39 1.22
N VAL A 427 -12.17 -18.17 1.19
CA VAL A 427 -11.20 -19.00 1.93
C VAL A 427 -10.49 -18.24 3.05
N ALA A 428 -10.15 -16.97 2.82
CA ALA A 428 -9.34 -16.20 3.74
C ALA A 428 -10.15 -15.48 4.85
N LYS A 429 -11.49 -15.59 4.83
CA LYS A 429 -12.40 -14.84 5.74
C LYS A 429 -12.04 -13.35 5.78
N LEU A 430 -12.06 -12.72 4.62
CA LEU A 430 -11.64 -11.31 4.47
C LEU A 430 -12.44 -10.39 5.38
N THR A 431 -11.77 -9.42 5.99
CA THR A 431 -12.35 -8.45 6.92
C THR A 431 -12.19 -7.00 6.45
N GLY A 432 -11.36 -6.79 5.43
CA GLY A 432 -11.16 -5.47 4.84
C GLY A 432 -10.23 -5.48 3.63
N VAL A 433 -10.13 -4.32 2.99
CA VAL A 433 -9.35 -4.11 1.76
C VAL A 433 -8.33 -3.00 1.96
N ILE A 434 -7.16 -3.16 1.34
CA ILE A 434 -6.12 -2.14 1.21
C ILE A 434 -5.98 -1.83 -0.27
N LEU A 435 -6.22 -0.58 -0.66
CA LEU A 435 -6.12 -0.15 -2.05
C LEU A 435 -4.79 0.58 -2.28
N THR A 436 -3.95 0.07 -3.17
CA THR A 436 -2.61 0.59 -3.45
C THR A 436 -2.52 1.23 -4.84
N LYS A 437 -1.42 1.96 -5.08
CA LYS A 437 -1.07 2.57 -6.38
C LYS A 437 -2.11 3.55 -6.92
N LEU A 438 -2.80 4.28 -6.03
CA LEU A 438 -3.76 5.30 -6.44
C LEU A 438 -3.12 6.46 -7.23
N ASP A 439 -1.83 6.72 -6.99
CA ASP A 439 -0.98 7.68 -7.71
C ASP A 439 -0.73 7.32 -9.17
N SER A 440 -0.82 6.04 -9.50
CA SER A 440 -0.46 5.51 -10.81
C SER A 440 -1.68 5.29 -11.73
N THR A 441 -2.87 5.73 -11.34
CA THR A 441 -4.11 5.41 -12.08
C THR A 441 -5.11 6.57 -12.13
N ALA A 442 -5.94 6.57 -13.18
CA ALA A 442 -7.14 7.41 -13.28
C ALA A 442 -8.43 6.63 -12.92
N LYS A 443 -8.29 5.46 -12.31
CA LYS A 443 -9.38 4.51 -12.00
C LYS A 443 -9.77 4.53 -10.51
N GLY A 444 -9.89 5.73 -9.94
CA GLY A 444 -10.22 5.91 -8.52
C GLY A 444 -11.60 5.39 -8.12
N GLY A 445 -12.52 5.19 -9.08
CA GLY A 445 -13.87 4.68 -8.82
C GLY A 445 -13.89 3.23 -8.30
N ILE A 446 -12.80 2.49 -8.45
CA ILE A 446 -12.69 1.09 -7.99
C ILE A 446 -13.02 0.94 -6.49
N ALA A 447 -12.78 1.97 -5.68
CA ALA A 447 -13.13 1.98 -4.26
C ALA A 447 -14.64 1.72 -4.01
N LEU A 448 -15.51 2.31 -4.83
CA LEU A 448 -16.97 2.13 -4.73
C LEU A 448 -17.39 0.73 -5.15
N ALA A 449 -16.76 0.19 -6.21
CA ALA A 449 -17.05 -1.16 -6.65
C ALA A 449 -16.66 -2.22 -5.62
N ILE A 450 -15.53 -2.01 -4.93
CA ILE A 450 -15.06 -2.90 -3.87
C ILE A 450 -16.10 -2.96 -2.74
N THR A 451 -16.53 -1.81 -2.21
CA THR A 451 -17.48 -1.80 -1.10
C THR A 451 -18.82 -2.38 -1.53
N GLN A 452 -19.27 -2.10 -2.75
CA GLN A 452 -20.56 -2.59 -3.24
C GLN A 452 -20.58 -4.10 -3.54
N GLN A 453 -19.55 -4.63 -4.23
CA GLN A 453 -19.54 -6.03 -4.67
C GLN A 453 -19.02 -7.00 -3.60
N MET A 454 -18.08 -6.56 -2.75
CA MET A 454 -17.50 -7.43 -1.71
C MET A 454 -18.10 -7.20 -0.33
N ASN A 455 -18.81 -6.09 -0.11
CA ASN A 455 -19.30 -5.67 1.21
C ASN A 455 -18.17 -5.67 2.27
N LEU A 456 -16.98 -5.22 1.87
CA LEU A 456 -15.81 -5.12 2.74
C LEU A 456 -15.41 -3.66 2.93
N PRO A 457 -15.05 -3.24 4.15
CA PRO A 457 -14.51 -1.92 4.41
C PRO A 457 -13.12 -1.76 3.77
N ILE A 458 -12.88 -0.60 3.17
CA ILE A 458 -11.52 -0.18 2.83
C ILE A 458 -10.86 0.29 4.13
N ARG A 459 -9.77 -0.35 4.53
CA ARG A 459 -9.03 -0.03 5.76
C ARG A 459 -7.91 0.96 5.50
N PHE A 460 -7.25 0.85 4.36
CA PHE A 460 -6.15 1.73 3.98
C PHE A 460 -6.15 2.06 2.49
N ILE A 461 -5.54 3.21 2.20
CA ILE A 461 -5.20 3.63 0.85
C ILE A 461 -3.71 3.98 0.76
N GLY A 462 -3.07 3.57 -0.33
CA GLY A 462 -1.69 3.87 -0.65
C GLY A 462 -1.58 4.67 -1.94
N ALA A 463 -0.90 5.81 -1.88
CA ALA A 463 -0.80 6.78 -2.97
C ALA A 463 0.67 7.17 -3.26
N GLY A 464 1.60 6.24 -3.10
CA GLY A 464 3.02 6.44 -3.43
C GLY A 464 3.92 5.30 -2.95
N GLU A 465 5.23 5.48 -3.11
CA GLU A 465 6.24 4.46 -2.79
C GLU A 465 6.89 4.65 -1.42
N GLY A 466 6.85 5.85 -0.86
CA GLY A 466 7.44 6.19 0.44
C GLY A 466 6.80 5.42 1.60
N LEU A 467 7.52 5.35 2.72
CA LEU A 467 7.11 4.62 3.92
C LEU A 467 5.85 5.24 4.58
N GLU A 468 5.67 6.55 4.39
CA GLU A 468 4.54 7.34 4.89
C GLU A 468 3.35 7.39 3.90
N ASP A 469 3.50 6.81 2.70
CA ASP A 469 2.47 6.85 1.64
C ASP A 469 1.39 5.78 1.80
N LEU A 470 1.02 5.47 3.05
CA LEU A 470 -0.09 4.60 3.41
C LEU A 470 -0.82 5.24 4.58
N ARG A 471 -2.13 5.50 4.42
CA ARG A 471 -2.96 6.04 5.49
C ARG A 471 -4.24 5.23 5.68
N PRO A 472 -4.78 5.20 6.91
CA PRO A 472 -6.14 4.72 7.15
C PRO A 472 -7.13 5.42 6.22
N PHE A 473 -8.10 4.66 5.70
CA PHE A 473 -9.05 5.18 4.74
C PHE A 473 -10.06 6.14 5.38
N SER A 474 -10.35 7.22 4.64
CA SER A 474 -11.34 8.22 4.99
C SER A 474 -12.28 8.39 3.80
N SER A 475 -13.54 7.93 3.92
CA SER A 475 -14.54 8.16 2.87
C SER A 475 -14.73 9.66 2.59
N TYR A 476 -14.64 10.49 3.64
CA TYR A 476 -14.70 11.94 3.53
C TYR A 476 -13.55 12.50 2.68
N GLU A 477 -12.29 12.27 3.08
CA GLU A 477 -11.12 12.83 2.37
C GLU A 477 -11.03 12.27 0.96
N PHE A 478 -11.34 10.99 0.77
CA PHE A 478 -11.29 10.34 -0.53
C PHE A 478 -12.31 10.93 -1.51
N VAL A 479 -13.57 11.09 -1.08
CA VAL A 479 -14.62 11.65 -1.94
C VAL A 479 -14.38 13.14 -2.19
N GLU A 480 -13.90 13.88 -1.19
CA GLU A 480 -13.51 15.27 -1.39
C GLU A 480 -12.32 15.40 -2.34
N ALA A 481 -11.31 14.54 -2.25
CA ALA A 481 -10.20 14.54 -3.19
C ALA A 481 -10.69 14.20 -4.62
N LEU A 482 -11.57 13.21 -4.75
CA LEU A 482 -12.12 12.73 -6.03
C LEU A 482 -13.05 13.75 -6.72
N LEU A 483 -13.80 14.54 -5.95
CA LEU A 483 -14.79 15.51 -6.43
C LEU A 483 -14.47 16.96 -6.01
N SER A 484 -13.20 17.26 -5.69
CA SER A 484 -12.78 18.61 -5.31
C SER A 484 -12.94 19.57 -6.47
N GLU A 485 -13.66 20.66 -6.25
CA GLU A 485 -13.66 21.75 -7.21
C GLU A 485 -12.26 22.37 -7.22
N TYR A 486 -11.77 22.71 -8.42
CA TYR A 486 -10.44 23.26 -8.73
C TYR A 486 -9.33 22.21 -8.90
#